data_AF-A0A1J5B713-F1
#
_entry.id   AF-A0A1J5B713-F1
#
_cell.length_a   1.000
_cell.length_b   1.000
_cell.length_c   1.000
_cell.angle_alpha   90.00
_cell.angle_beta   90.00
_cell.angle_gamma   90.00
#
_symmetry.space_group_name_H-M   'P 1'
#
loop_
_entity.id
_entity.type
_entity.pdbx_description
1 polymer ?
#
loop_
_entity_poly.entity_id
_entity_poly.type
_entity_poly.pdbx_seq_one_letter_code
_entity_poly.pdbx_strand_id
1 'polypeptide(L)' 'MFYFLTFPFKNGQAISGTNIIIEINVQLTYEIISMILSWADDVQVLEPKELIDIIKSKLDNARKKY' A
#
# COMPACT_ATOMS: atom_id res chain seq x y z
N MET A 1 -8.11 1.12 9.65
CA MET A 1 -8.09 1.02 8.18
C MET A 1 -7.39 2.26 7.59
N PHE A 2 -6.10 2.43 7.92
CA PHE A 2 -5.18 3.49 7.49
C PHE A 2 -4.01 2.96 6.66
N TYR A 3 -3.83 3.41 5.42
CA TYR A 3 -2.51 3.50 4.79
C TYR A 3 -2.41 4.87 4.11
N PHE A 4 -1.19 5.36 3.96
CA PHE A 4 -0.87 6.61 3.29
C PHE A 4 -0.76 6.37 1.76
N LEU A 5 -0.69 7.37 0.85
CA LEU A 5 0.24 8.52 0.88
C LEU A 5 -0.09 9.55 -0.27
N THR A 6 -0.29 10.85 0.07
CA THR A 6 -0.17 12.16 -0.70
C THR A 6 -0.67 12.31 -2.19
N PHE A 7 -0.60 13.43 -2.96
CA PHE A 7 -0.09 14.83 -2.79
C PHE A 7 -1.13 15.94 -3.17
N PRO A 8 -1.21 16.57 -4.39
CA PRO A 8 -0.56 17.84 -4.84
C PRO A 8 0.95 18.12 -4.99
N PHE A 9 1.76 17.27 -5.64
CA PHE A 9 2.86 17.73 -6.50
C PHE A 9 2.66 17.06 -7.87
N LYS A 10 1.56 17.45 -8.54
CA LYS A 10 0.95 16.71 -9.68
C LYS A 10 0.63 15.22 -9.42
N ASN A 11 0.29 14.83 -8.20
CA ASN A 11 -0.28 13.51 -7.91
C ASN A 11 -1.72 13.69 -7.42
N GLY A 12 -2.65 12.84 -7.84
CA GLY A 12 -4.08 12.98 -7.57
C GLY A 12 -4.51 12.38 -6.23
N GLN A 13 -5.43 13.04 -5.54
CA GLN A 13 -6.25 12.38 -4.51
C GLN A 13 -7.68 12.29 -5.03
N ALA A 14 -8.20 11.08 -5.14
CA ALA A 14 -9.55 10.81 -5.63
C ALA A 14 -10.39 10.19 -4.49
N ILE A 15 -11.42 10.91 -4.07
CA ILE A 15 -12.39 10.42 -3.08
C ILE A 15 -13.49 9.69 -3.85
N SER A 16 -13.62 8.38 -3.63
CA SER A 16 -14.66 7.55 -4.24
C SER A 16 -15.53 6.94 -3.14
N GLY A 17 -16.59 7.66 -2.77
CA GLY A 17 -17.45 7.28 -1.64
C GLY A 17 -16.71 7.30 -0.30
N THR A 18 -16.75 6.19 0.43
CA THR A 18 -16.02 6.00 1.71
C THR A 18 -14.53 5.69 1.55
N ASN A 19 -14.05 5.49 0.33
CA ASN A 19 -12.69 5.04 0.07
C ASN A 19 -11.83 6.21 -0.45
N ILE A 20 -10.67 6.42 0.15
CA ILE A 20 -9.71 7.46 -0.25
C ILE A 20 -8.59 6.79 -1.05
N ILE A 21 -8.44 7.18 -2.32
CA ILE A 21 -7.32 6.75 -3.16
C ILE A 21 -6.25 7.85 -3.10
N ILE A 22 -5.02 7.44 -2.78
CA ILE A 22 -3.88 8.33 -2.53
C ILE A 22 -2.70 7.86 -3.40
N GLU A 23 -2.12 8.76 -4.20
CA GLU A 23 -1.17 8.45 -5.27
C GLU A 23 0.23 8.99 -4.95
N ILE A 24 1.21 8.08 -4.88
CA ILE A 24 2.56 8.41 -4.44
C ILE A 24 3.67 8.11 -5.42
N ASN A 25 4.46 9.15 -5.66
CA ASN A 25 5.83 9.05 -6.11
C ASN A 25 6.78 8.91 -4.89
N VAL A 26 7.10 7.67 -4.52
CA VAL A 26 8.15 7.34 -3.54
C VAL A 26 8.99 6.17 -4.03
N GLN A 27 10.26 6.10 -3.61
CA GLN A 27 11.08 4.93 -3.86
C GLN A 27 10.61 3.75 -2.99
N LEU A 28 10.47 2.56 -3.59
CA LEU A 28 10.09 1.35 -2.86
C LEU A 28 11.22 0.85 -1.95
N THR A 29 11.26 1.33 -0.71
CA THR A 29 12.19 0.84 0.32
C THR A 29 11.56 -0.27 1.17
N TYR A 30 12.41 -1.01 1.89
CA TYR A 30 11.96 -2.00 2.88
C TYR A 30 11.05 -1.40 3.96
N GLU A 31 11.28 -0.14 4.34
CA GLU A 31 10.52 0.59 5.36
C GLU A 31 9.10 0.88 4.86
N ILE A 32 8.95 1.37 3.62
CA ILE A 32 7.65 1.58 2.97
C ILE A 32 6.85 0.27 2.93
N ILE A 33 7.48 -0.83 2.49
CA ILE A 33 6.84 -2.16 2.41
C ILE A 33 6.43 -2.67 3.80
N SER A 34 7.25 -2.43 4.83
CA SER A 34 6.97 -2.87 6.21
C SER A 34 5.87 -2.03 6.87
N MET A 35 5.86 -0.71 6.62
CA MET A 35 4.79 0.20 7.03
C MET A 35 3.46 -0.21 6.39
N ILE A 36 3.46 -0.46 5.07
CA ILE A 36 2.37 -1.08 4.32
C ILE A 36 1.90 -2.37 5.02
N LEU A 37 2.79 -3.33 5.29
CA LEU A 37 2.35 -4.59 5.94
C LEU A 37 1.85 -4.43 7.37
N SER A 38 2.31 -3.42 8.11
CA SER A 38 1.92 -3.18 9.52
C SER A 38 0.45 -2.82 9.69
N TRP A 39 -0.18 -2.31 8.64
CA TRP A 39 -1.55 -1.86 8.63
C TRP A 39 -2.54 -3.02 8.27
N ALA A 40 -2.08 -4.18 7.80
CA ALA A 40 -2.88 -5.41 7.55
C ALA A 40 -3.96 -5.29 6.44
N ASP A 41 -5.26 -5.39 6.76
CA ASP A 41 -6.32 -5.22 5.75
C ASP A 41 -6.68 -3.74 5.52
N ASP A 42 -6.00 -2.83 6.24
CA ASP A 42 -6.38 -1.42 6.42
C ASP A 42 -6.48 -0.62 5.11
N VAL A 43 -5.73 -0.97 4.07
CA VAL A 43 -5.80 -0.49 2.68
C VAL A 43 -5.21 -1.54 1.76
N GLN A 44 -5.69 -1.50 0.54
CA GLN A 44 -5.25 -2.27 -0.59
C GLN A 44 -4.29 -1.43 -1.45
N VAL A 45 -3.06 -1.92 -1.68
CA VAL A 45 -2.22 -1.37 -2.76
C VAL A 45 -2.88 -1.69 -4.11
N LEU A 46 -3.13 -0.65 -4.90
CA LEU A 46 -3.77 -0.76 -6.22
C LEU A 46 -2.75 -0.84 -7.36
N GLU A 47 -1.64 -0.11 -7.25
CA GLU A 47 -0.53 -0.08 -8.19
C GLU A 47 0.79 0.30 -7.45
N PRO A 48 1.98 -0.01 -8.01
CA PRO A 48 2.22 -0.85 -9.19
C PRO A 48 2.07 -2.34 -8.86
N LYS A 49 1.83 -3.17 -9.88
CA LYS A 49 1.64 -4.63 -9.72
C LYS A 49 2.80 -5.32 -8.98
N GLU A 50 4.04 -4.90 -9.23
CA GLU A 50 5.22 -5.42 -8.54
C GLU A 50 5.12 -5.30 -7.01
N LEU A 51 4.65 -4.15 -6.52
CA LEU A 51 4.45 -3.93 -5.08
C LEU A 51 3.36 -4.85 -4.51
N ILE A 52 2.26 -5.04 -5.25
CA ILE A 52 1.18 -5.97 -4.88
C ILE A 52 1.72 -7.40 -4.73
N ASP A 53 2.53 -7.86 -5.69
CA ASP A 53 3.06 -9.21 -5.71
C ASP A 53 4.10 -9.42 -4.57
N ILE A 54 4.90 -8.40 -4.24
CA ILE A 54 5.80 -8.40 -3.06
C ILE A 54 4.99 -8.51 -1.75
N ILE A 55 3.92 -7.74 -1.61
CA ILE A 55 3.06 -7.75 -0.41
C ILE A 55 2.39 -9.11 -0.24
N LYS A 56 1.75 -9.63 -1.29
CA LYS A 56 1.12 -10.97 -1.28
C LYS A 56 2.11 -12.06 -0.90
N SER A 57 3.30 -12.07 -1.52
CA SER A 57 4.35 -13.03 -1.20
C SER A 57 4.78 -12.96 0.28
N LYS A 58 4.91 -11.76 0.86
CA LYS A 58 5.22 -11.60 2.29
C LYS A 58 4.08 -12.06 3.19
N LEU A 59 2.82 -11.76 2.87
CA LEU A 59 1.64 -12.22 3.61
C LEU A 59 1.48 -13.75 3.55
N ASP A 60 1.62 -14.36 2.37
CA ASP A 60 1.57 -15.83 2.22
C ASP A 60 2.70 -16.53 2.99
N ASN A 61 3.91 -15.95 3.00
CA ASN A 61 5.03 -16.48 3.77
C ASN A 61 4.86 -16.29 5.29
N ALA A 62 4.16 -15.25 5.73
CA ALA A 62 3.76 -15.10 7.14
C ALA A 62 2.68 -16.13 7.51
N ARG A 63 1.65 -16.27 6.67
CA ARG A 63 0.55 -17.25 6.85
C ARG A 63 1.02 -18.69 6.90
N LYS A 64 2.10 -19.06 6.18
CA LYS A 64 2.71 -20.41 6.25
C LYS A 64 3.47 -20.71 7.54
N LYS A 65 3.72 -19.72 8.40
CA LYS A 65 4.48 -19.87 9.65
C LYS A 65 3.59 -19.99 10.90
N TYR A 66 2.27 -19.90 10.74
CA TYR A 66 1.25 -20.00 11.78
C TYR A 66 0.21 -21.07 11.40
#